data_AF-A0A829I017-F1
#
_entry.id   AF-A0A829I017-F1
#
_cell.length_a   1.000
_cell.length_b   1.000
_cell.length_c   1.000
_cell.angle_alpha   90.00
_cell.angle_beta   90.00
_cell.angle_gamma   90.00
#
_symmetry.space_group_name_H-M   'P 1'
#
loop_
_entity.id
_entity.type
_entity.pdbx_description
1 polymer ?
#
loop_
_entity_poly.entity_id
_entity_poly.type
_entity_poly.pdbx_seq_one_letter_code
_entity_poly.pdbx_strand_id
1 'polypeptide(L)'
;MRLLRIVYELVNHCRATDRSSGDVESIDRVPACGFLHACWKVHARMLAMSESDEIEPLGYLMFRAGAVMRPRVLAVLRPLGLGMPEFMCLRMLNENPGRTSAELARENNVSAQAMNQVLNGLQNVALVSRPAVPASGRALPAKVTAKGKALLKRVESAIWAAEDEMFSRLGVDDQRELRRILGRLIDAASENE
;
A
#
# COMPACT_ATOMS: atom_id res chain seq x y z
N MET A 1 -24.78 -9.24 14.72
CA MET A 1 -24.54 -8.03 15.54
C MET A 1 -23.11 -7.88 16.11
N ARG A 2 -22.41 -8.94 16.55
CA ARG A 2 -21.01 -8.84 17.06
C ARG A 2 -19.99 -8.30 16.04
N LEU A 3 -20.18 -8.58 14.76
CA LEU A 3 -19.28 -8.17 13.65
C LEU A 3 -19.31 -6.65 13.37
N LEU A 4 -20.50 -6.04 13.36
CA LEU A 4 -20.66 -4.58 13.24
C LEU A 4 -19.97 -3.84 14.39
N ARG A 5 -19.97 -4.43 15.60
CA ARG A 5 -19.34 -3.85 16.78
C ARG A 5 -17.82 -3.86 16.69
N ILE A 6 -17.19 -4.93 16.20
CA ILE A 6 -15.73 -5.02 16.03
C ILE A 6 -15.24 -4.04 14.95
N VAL A 7 -15.96 -3.93 13.84
CA VAL A 7 -15.63 -2.96 12.77
C VAL A 7 -15.82 -1.52 13.26
N TYR A 8 -16.90 -1.25 13.98
CA TYR A 8 -17.15 0.06 14.59
C TYR A 8 -16.10 0.40 15.66
N GLU A 9 -15.68 -0.56 16.47
CA GLU A 9 -14.62 -0.40 17.49
C GLU A 9 -13.24 -0.17 16.84
N LEU A 10 -12.90 -0.84 15.74
CA LEU A 10 -11.65 -0.58 15.00
C LEU A 10 -11.63 0.80 14.33
N VAL A 11 -12.75 1.19 13.70
CA VAL A 11 -12.91 2.54 13.12
C VAL A 11 -12.84 3.61 14.20
N ASN A 12 -13.47 3.37 15.37
CA ASN A 12 -13.40 4.31 16.48
C ASN A 12 -12.06 4.31 17.21
N HIS A 13 -11.35 3.19 17.26
CA HIS A 13 -9.99 3.13 17.80
C HIS A 13 -9.01 3.95 16.94
N CYS A 14 -9.16 3.90 15.61
CA CYS A 14 -8.45 4.78 14.68
C CYS A 14 -8.86 6.26 14.83
N ARG A 15 -10.14 6.56 15.15
CA ARG A 15 -10.60 7.93 15.43
C ARG A 15 -10.18 8.46 16.81
N ALA A 16 -10.04 7.58 17.80
CA ALA A 16 -9.73 7.95 19.19
C ALA A 16 -8.24 8.21 19.41
N THR A 17 -7.37 7.49 18.68
CA THR A 17 -5.92 7.76 18.65
C THR A 17 -5.57 9.10 18.01
N ASP A 18 -6.51 9.73 17.29
CA ASP A 18 -6.36 11.02 16.61
C ASP A 18 -6.93 12.21 17.41
N ARG A 19 -7.80 11.96 18.41
CA ARG A 19 -8.40 13.00 19.26
C ARG A 19 -7.49 13.56 20.35
N SER A 20 -6.34 12.96 20.61
CA SER A 20 -5.34 13.49 21.56
C SER A 20 -4.54 14.68 21.00
N SER A 21 -4.71 15.01 19.73
CA SER A 21 -4.23 16.23 19.08
C SER A 21 -5.44 17.13 18.81
N GLY A 22 -5.77 17.98 19.77
CA GLY A 22 -7.03 18.72 19.82
C GLY A 22 -7.15 19.91 18.88
N ASP A 23 -7.27 19.67 17.57
CA ASP A 23 -7.67 20.68 16.59
C ASP A 23 -8.78 20.13 15.67
N VAL A 24 -10.03 20.57 15.93
CA VAL A 24 -11.25 20.05 15.28
C VAL A 24 -11.49 20.64 13.88
N GLU A 25 -10.64 21.57 13.43
CA GLU A 25 -10.82 22.30 12.16
C GLU A 25 -9.97 21.75 10.98
N SER A 26 -9.25 20.63 11.15
CA SER A 26 -8.34 20.08 10.14
C SER A 26 -8.77 18.75 9.49
N ILE A 27 -10.02 18.31 9.69
CA ILE A 27 -10.51 17.01 9.20
C ILE A 27 -10.37 16.83 7.67
N ASP A 28 -10.42 17.93 6.90
CA ASP A 28 -10.26 17.91 5.43
C ASP A 28 -8.79 17.85 4.95
N ARG A 29 -7.79 17.78 5.86
CA ARG A 29 -6.36 17.78 5.52
C ARG A 29 -5.59 16.52 5.93
N VAL A 30 -6.25 15.39 6.20
CA VAL A 30 -5.56 14.14 6.55
C VAL A 30 -5.34 13.26 5.31
N PRO A 31 -4.10 13.11 4.79
CA PRO A 31 -3.82 12.32 3.59
C PRO A 31 -3.90 10.80 3.81
N ALA A 32 -4.03 10.35 5.07
CA ALA A 32 -4.12 8.94 5.41
C ALA A 32 -5.47 8.29 5.03
N CYS A 33 -6.48 9.08 4.66
CA CYS A 33 -7.82 8.58 4.37
C CYS A 33 -8.01 8.10 2.91
N GLY A 34 -7.11 8.45 1.97
CA GLY A 34 -7.25 8.06 0.56
C GLY A 34 -7.26 6.53 0.34
N PHE A 35 -6.39 5.82 1.05
CA PHE A 35 -6.29 4.35 0.97
C PHE A 35 -7.56 3.67 1.52
N LEU A 36 -8.15 4.21 2.59
CA LEU A 36 -9.38 3.69 3.18
C LEU A 36 -10.63 4.11 2.39
N HIS A 37 -10.64 5.27 1.75
CA HIS A 37 -11.79 5.76 0.97
C HIS A 37 -11.88 5.07 -0.41
N ALA A 38 -10.75 4.80 -1.07
CA ALA A 38 -10.71 3.97 -2.28
C ALA A 38 -11.10 2.51 -1.97
N CYS A 39 -10.59 1.97 -0.86
CA CYS A 39 -11.07 0.67 -0.34
C CYS A 39 -12.57 0.70 -0.02
N TRP A 40 -13.10 1.78 0.56
CA TRP A 40 -14.52 1.93 0.91
C TRP A 40 -15.47 1.87 -0.30
N LYS A 41 -15.12 2.50 -1.43
CA LYS A 41 -15.96 2.43 -2.66
C LYS A 41 -16.07 1.00 -3.21
N VAL A 42 -15.02 0.20 -3.07
CA VAL A 42 -15.03 -1.24 -3.38
C VAL A 42 -15.77 -2.03 -2.28
N HIS A 43 -15.59 -1.65 -1.01
CA HIS A 43 -16.20 -2.25 0.18
C HIS A 43 -17.74 -2.20 0.16
N ALA A 44 -18.31 -1.09 -0.27
CA ALA A 44 -19.76 -0.90 -0.35
C ALA A 44 -20.45 -1.83 -1.36
N ARG A 45 -19.73 -2.22 -2.43
CA ARG A 45 -20.22 -3.20 -3.42
C ARG A 45 -19.98 -4.65 -2.98
N MET A 46 -19.01 -4.86 -2.09
CA MET A 46 -18.57 -6.16 -1.58
C MET A 46 -19.46 -6.72 -0.45
N LEU A 47 -20.18 -5.83 0.26
CA LEU A 47 -21.09 -6.19 1.36
C LEU A 47 -22.52 -6.45 0.89
N ALA A 48 -22.80 -6.38 -0.41
CA ALA A 48 -24.12 -6.63 -0.96
C ALA A 48 -24.33 -8.12 -1.31
N MET A 49 -24.94 -8.84 -0.36
CA MET A 49 -25.81 -10.04 -0.52
C MET A 49 -25.11 -11.36 -0.92
N SER A 50 -25.53 -12.57 -0.53
CA SER A 50 -26.72 -13.05 0.21
C SER A 50 -26.40 -14.38 0.92
N GLU A 51 -27.25 -14.68 1.89
CA GLU A 51 -27.41 -15.93 2.64
C GLU A 51 -27.65 -17.16 1.73
N SER A 52 -26.62 -17.97 1.48
CA SER A 52 -26.68 -19.41 1.16
C SER A 52 -25.25 -19.96 0.97
N ASP A 53 -24.89 -21.00 1.73
CA ASP A 53 -23.60 -21.73 1.72
C ASP A 53 -22.30 -20.90 1.77
N GLU A 54 -21.98 -20.43 2.97
CA GLU A 54 -20.70 -20.51 3.70
C GLU A 54 -19.33 -20.24 3.02
N ILE A 55 -19.24 -19.56 1.87
CA ILE A 55 -17.95 -19.12 1.32
C ILE A 55 -17.83 -17.60 1.44
N GLU A 56 -16.97 -17.13 2.35
CA GLU A 56 -16.60 -15.70 2.41
C GLU A 56 -16.09 -15.25 1.03
N PRO A 57 -16.62 -14.15 0.46
CA PRO A 57 -16.18 -13.67 -0.84
C PRO A 57 -14.66 -13.46 -0.87
N LEU A 58 -13.97 -13.95 -1.91
CA LEU A 58 -12.50 -13.90 -1.98
C LEU A 58 -11.96 -12.48 -1.78
N GLY A 59 -12.65 -11.47 -2.29
CA GLY A 59 -12.20 -10.09 -2.10
C GLY A 59 -12.32 -9.58 -0.66
N TYR A 60 -13.26 -10.12 0.14
CA TYR A 60 -13.32 -9.84 1.57
C TYR A 60 -12.14 -10.49 2.30
N LEU A 61 -11.81 -11.74 1.97
CA LEU A 61 -10.64 -12.43 2.51
C LEU A 61 -9.33 -11.70 2.16
N MET A 62 -9.19 -11.25 0.90
CA MET A 62 -8.03 -10.47 0.46
C MET A 62 -7.91 -9.15 1.23
N PHE A 63 -9.02 -8.43 1.41
CA PHE A 63 -9.04 -7.21 2.22
C PHE A 63 -8.61 -7.48 3.67
N ARG A 64 -9.16 -8.52 4.31
CA ARG A 64 -8.81 -8.89 5.69
C ARG A 64 -7.35 -9.32 5.82
N ALA A 65 -6.85 -10.13 4.89
CA ALA A 65 -5.45 -10.54 4.86
C ALA A 65 -4.54 -9.30 4.76
N GLY A 66 -4.82 -8.38 3.83
CA GLY A 66 -4.10 -7.12 3.70
C GLY A 66 -4.14 -6.26 4.96
N ALA A 67 -5.29 -6.15 5.62
CA ALA A 67 -5.45 -5.39 6.86
C ALA A 67 -4.62 -5.95 8.02
N VAL A 68 -4.45 -7.27 8.09
CA VAL A 68 -3.63 -7.95 9.12
C VAL A 68 -2.14 -7.91 8.77
N MET A 69 -1.79 -7.91 7.48
CA MET A 69 -0.41 -7.80 6.99
C MET A 69 0.16 -6.39 7.17
N ARG A 70 -0.63 -5.36 6.85
CA ARG A 70 -0.15 -3.98 6.75
C ARG A 70 0.56 -3.45 7.99
N PRO A 71 0.08 -3.65 9.24
CA PRO A 71 0.79 -3.19 10.43
C PRO A 71 2.18 -3.83 10.61
N ARG A 72 2.35 -5.09 10.20
CA ARG A 72 3.64 -5.80 10.29
C ARG A 72 4.65 -5.22 9.31
N VAL A 73 4.23 -4.98 8.07
CA VAL A 73 5.07 -4.31 7.07
C VAL A 73 5.46 -2.90 7.55
N LEU A 74 4.50 -2.13 8.07
CA LEU A 74 4.78 -0.79 8.62
C LEU A 74 5.79 -0.83 9.78
N ALA A 75 5.73 -1.85 10.64
CA ALA A 75 6.70 -2.03 11.73
C ALA A 75 8.13 -2.25 11.21
N VAL A 76 8.29 -2.94 10.08
CA VAL A 76 9.58 -3.12 9.39
C VAL A 76 10.07 -1.82 8.75
N LEU A 77 9.16 -1.03 8.16
CA LEU A 77 9.51 0.21 7.44
C LEU A 77 9.91 1.36 8.39
N ARG A 78 9.24 1.48 9.54
CA ARG A 78 9.42 2.57 10.50
C ARG A 78 10.89 2.80 10.93
N PRO A 79 11.67 1.79 11.39
CA PRO A 79 13.07 1.99 11.79
C PRO A 79 13.98 2.38 10.62
N LEU A 80 13.53 2.16 9.38
CA LEU A 80 14.27 2.52 8.15
C LEU A 80 13.88 3.91 7.62
N GLY A 81 12.99 4.62 8.34
CA GLY A 81 12.55 5.97 7.96
C GLY A 81 11.63 5.99 6.74
N LEU A 82 10.93 4.88 6.45
CA LEU A 82 10.02 4.76 5.33
C LEU A 82 8.57 4.63 5.80
N GLY A 83 7.66 5.25 5.06
CA GLY A 83 6.24 4.91 5.07
C GLY A 83 5.91 3.92 3.95
N MET A 84 4.65 3.46 3.93
CA MET A 84 4.17 2.56 2.88
C MET A 84 4.26 3.19 1.48
N PRO A 85 3.85 4.44 1.25
CA PRO A 85 3.94 5.07 -0.07
C PRO A 85 5.38 5.21 -0.57
N GLU A 86 6.34 5.53 0.32
CA GLU A 86 7.76 5.62 -0.02
C GLU A 86 8.31 4.27 -0.46
N PHE A 87 7.99 3.20 0.29
CA PHE A 87 8.41 1.84 -0.04
C PHE A 87 7.85 1.39 -1.39
N MET A 88 6.54 1.54 -1.60
CA MET A 88 5.90 1.14 -2.85
C MET A 88 6.42 1.94 -4.03
N CYS A 89 6.62 3.25 -3.88
CA CYS A 89 7.23 4.10 -4.91
C CYS A 89 8.64 3.62 -5.29
N LEU A 90 9.50 3.32 -4.30
CA LEU A 90 10.85 2.78 -4.55
C LEU A 90 10.81 1.44 -5.28
N ARG A 91 9.93 0.53 -4.85
CA ARG A 91 9.77 -0.80 -5.45
C ARG A 91 9.36 -0.68 -6.91
N MET A 92 8.31 0.09 -7.20
CA MET A 92 7.80 0.26 -8.57
C MET A 92 8.81 0.92 -9.50
N LEU A 93 9.54 1.93 -9.02
CA LEU A 93 10.61 2.57 -9.81
C LEU A 93 11.81 1.65 -10.02
N ASN A 94 12.05 0.69 -9.12
CA ASN A 94 13.11 -0.30 -9.27
C ASN A 94 12.72 -1.40 -10.27
N GLU A 95 11.47 -1.86 -10.23
CA GLU A 95 10.92 -2.85 -11.16
C GLU A 95 10.75 -2.27 -12.57
N ASN A 96 10.18 -1.07 -12.68
CA ASN A 96 9.89 -0.40 -13.95
C ASN A 96 10.39 1.06 -13.94
N PRO A 97 11.68 1.28 -14.26
CA PRO A 97 12.24 2.63 -14.33
C PRO A 97 11.53 3.50 -15.36
N GLY A 98 11.35 4.79 -15.06
CA GLY A 98 10.79 5.77 -16.00
C GLY A 98 9.29 6.01 -15.89
N ARG A 99 8.60 5.35 -14.94
CA ARG A 99 7.21 5.68 -14.62
C ARG A 99 7.03 7.13 -14.20
N THR A 100 5.92 7.70 -14.64
CA THR A 100 5.49 9.06 -14.32
C THR A 100 4.93 9.13 -12.90
N SER A 101 4.92 10.32 -12.30
CA SER A 101 4.31 10.52 -10.98
C SER A 101 2.80 10.23 -10.98
N ALA A 102 2.12 10.37 -12.12
CA ALA A 102 0.70 10.05 -12.26
C ALA A 102 0.45 8.53 -12.25
N GLU A 103 1.27 7.76 -12.96
CA GLU A 103 1.21 6.29 -12.93
C GLU A 103 1.50 5.76 -11.52
N LEU A 104 2.58 6.27 -10.91
CA LEU A 104 2.93 5.95 -9.52
C LEU A 104 1.76 6.24 -8.56
N ALA A 105 1.10 7.39 -8.72
CA ALA A 105 -0.02 7.78 -7.87
C ALA A 105 -1.22 6.84 -8.00
N ARG A 106 -1.62 6.49 -9.23
CA ARG A 106 -2.73 5.58 -9.50
C ARG A 106 -2.52 4.22 -8.84
N GLU A 107 -1.36 3.62 -9.08
CA GLU A 107 -1.05 2.29 -8.56
C GLU A 107 -0.84 2.29 -7.03
N ASN A 108 -0.41 3.41 -6.44
CA ASN A 108 -0.33 3.56 -4.98
C ASN A 108 -1.67 3.93 -4.33
N ASN A 109 -2.72 4.17 -5.12
CA ASN A 109 -4.02 4.66 -4.64
C ASN A 109 -3.89 5.96 -3.83
N VAL A 110 -3.04 6.89 -4.28
CA VAL A 110 -2.86 8.22 -3.68
C VAL A 110 -3.10 9.33 -4.70
N SER A 111 -3.27 10.56 -4.23
CA SER A 111 -3.36 11.70 -5.16
C SER A 111 -2.00 11.97 -5.83
N ALA A 112 -2.02 12.57 -7.02
CA ALA A 112 -0.81 13.02 -7.70
C ALA A 112 0.01 14.00 -6.85
N GLN A 113 -0.66 14.85 -6.05
CA GLN A 113 0.01 15.75 -5.11
C GLN A 113 0.76 14.99 -4.02
N ALA A 114 0.11 14.00 -3.39
CA ALA A 114 0.74 13.17 -2.37
C ALA A 114 1.93 12.39 -2.96
N MET A 115 1.80 11.82 -4.16
CA MET A 115 2.91 11.13 -4.82
C MET A 115 4.09 12.07 -5.13
N ASN A 116 3.85 13.32 -5.52
CA ASN A 116 4.93 14.29 -5.68
C ASN A 116 5.63 14.59 -4.35
N GLN A 117 4.90 14.66 -3.23
CA GLN A 117 5.51 14.82 -1.91
C GLN A 117 6.38 13.62 -1.54
N VAL A 118 5.91 12.39 -1.79
CA VAL A 118 6.68 11.16 -1.60
C VAL A 118 7.98 11.18 -2.42
N LEU A 119 7.89 11.49 -3.72
CA LEU A 119 9.06 11.61 -4.60
C LEU A 119 10.05 12.68 -4.13
N ASN A 120 9.56 13.82 -3.66
CA ASN A 120 10.40 14.88 -3.12
C ASN A 120 11.10 14.44 -1.82
N GLY A 121 10.38 13.77 -0.91
CA GLY A 121 10.95 13.22 0.31
C GLY A 121 12.06 12.21 0.01
N LEU A 122 11.80 11.26 -0.89
CA LEU A 122 12.78 10.27 -1.36
C LEU A 122 13.99 10.91 -2.04
N GLN A 123 13.79 11.99 -2.80
CA GLN A 123 14.87 12.75 -3.43
C GLN A 123 15.74 13.49 -2.39
N ASN A 124 15.11 14.11 -1.38
CA ASN A 124 15.82 14.83 -0.32
C ASN A 124 16.78 13.92 0.47
N VAL A 125 16.42 12.65 0.67
CA VAL A 125 17.29 11.66 1.31
C VAL A 125 18.16 10.87 0.31
N ALA A 126 18.20 11.29 -0.96
CA ALA A 126 18.99 10.71 -2.04
C ALA A 126 18.68 9.23 -2.35
N LEU A 127 17.45 8.77 -2.11
CA LEU A 127 16.99 7.43 -2.49
C LEU A 127 16.49 7.39 -3.95
N VAL A 128 16.02 8.53 -4.46
CA VAL A 128 15.59 8.73 -5.84
C VAL A 128 16.29 9.95 -6.43
N SER A 129 16.55 9.92 -7.74
CA SER A 129 17.03 11.06 -8.53
C SER A 129 15.98 11.47 -9.54
N ARG A 130 15.74 12.78 -9.67
CA ARG A 130 14.86 13.39 -10.69
C ARG A 130 15.63 14.52 -11.38
N PRO A 131 15.57 14.63 -12.71
CA PRO A 131 16.13 15.78 -13.42
C PRO A 131 15.44 17.08 -12.96
N ALA A 132 16.16 18.20 -12.95
CA ALA A 132 15.56 19.51 -12.64
C ALA A 132 14.68 20.04 -13.79
N VAL A 133 14.97 19.64 -15.03
CA VAL A 133 14.26 20.07 -16.24
C VAL A 133 13.87 18.84 -17.06
N PRO A 134 12.60 18.71 -17.50
CA PRO A 134 12.20 17.66 -18.42
C PRO A 134 12.78 17.92 -19.81
N ALA A 135 13.44 16.91 -20.39
CA ALA A 135 14.12 17.05 -21.69
C ALA A 135 13.17 17.32 -22.89
N SER A 136 11.86 17.11 -22.75
CA SER A 136 10.91 17.20 -23.87
C SER A 136 9.47 17.56 -23.48
N GLY A 137 9.24 18.24 -22.35
CA GLY A 137 7.88 18.53 -21.86
C GLY A 137 7.10 17.32 -21.32
N ARG A 138 7.70 16.13 -21.30
CA ARG A 138 7.19 14.92 -20.63
C ARG A 138 7.53 14.91 -19.14
N ALA A 139 6.80 14.10 -18.38
CA ALA A 139 7.03 13.90 -16.95
C ALA A 139 8.51 13.55 -16.65
N LEU A 140 9.03 14.12 -15.56
CA LEU A 140 10.39 13.90 -15.06
C LEU A 140 10.59 12.42 -14.66
N PRO A 141 11.37 11.62 -15.40
CA PRO A 141 11.55 10.21 -15.09
C PRO A 141 12.38 10.09 -13.81
N ALA A 142 11.73 9.67 -12.73
CA ALA A 142 12.40 9.35 -11.48
C ALA A 142 13.18 8.04 -11.62
N LYS A 143 14.37 7.98 -11.03
CA LYS A 143 15.19 6.77 -10.99
C LYS A 143 15.65 6.48 -9.57
N VAL A 144 15.59 5.22 -9.16
CA VAL A 144 16.14 4.79 -7.88
C VAL A 144 17.68 4.88 -7.92
N THR A 145 18.27 5.52 -6.92
CA THR A 145 19.73 5.65 -6.81
C THR A 145 20.35 4.34 -6.30
N ALA A 146 21.68 4.22 -6.31
CA ALA A 146 22.36 3.09 -5.68
C ALA A 146 22.02 2.97 -4.17
N LYS A 147 21.93 4.11 -3.47
CA LYS A 147 21.49 4.17 -2.07
C LYS A 147 20.04 3.68 -1.91
N GLY A 148 19.15 4.10 -2.80
CA GLY A 148 17.76 3.64 -2.85
C GLY A 148 17.65 2.13 -3.03
N LYS A 149 18.40 1.56 -3.97
CA LYS A 149 18.44 0.11 -4.23
C LYS A 149 18.96 -0.69 -3.03
N ALA A 150 20.03 -0.20 -2.39
CA ALA A 150 20.57 -0.84 -1.19
C ALA A 150 19.58 -0.82 -0.02
N LEU A 151 18.85 0.28 0.17
CA LEU A 151 17.79 0.37 1.17
C LEU A 151 16.63 -0.57 0.82
N LEU A 152 16.17 -0.56 -0.43
CA LEU A 152 15.07 -1.42 -0.89
C LEU A 152 15.38 -2.90 -0.65
N LYS A 153 16.58 -3.36 -0.99
CA LYS A 153 17.01 -4.75 -0.71
C LYS A 153 16.93 -5.11 0.77
N ARG A 154 17.32 -4.19 1.67
CA ARG A 154 17.23 -4.38 3.12
C ARG A 154 15.79 -4.46 3.60
N VAL A 155 14.92 -3.59 3.07
CA VAL A 155 13.49 -3.57 3.36
C VAL A 155 12.83 -4.87 2.91
N GLU A 156 13.07 -5.29 1.66
CA GLU A 156 12.50 -6.51 1.09
C GLU A 156 12.92 -7.75 1.88
N SER A 157 14.19 -7.84 2.28
CA SER A 157 14.68 -8.94 3.12
C SER A 157 13.98 -8.97 4.48
N ALA A 158 13.74 -7.82 5.09
CA ALA A 158 13.06 -7.73 6.39
C ALA A 158 11.55 -8.00 6.27
N ILE A 159 10.91 -7.59 5.17
CA ILE A 159 9.52 -7.94 4.87
C ILE A 159 9.39 -9.45 4.67
N TRP A 160 10.27 -10.08 3.90
CA TRP A 160 10.25 -11.53 3.71
C TRP A 160 10.38 -12.29 5.03
N ALA A 161 11.25 -11.83 5.95
CA ALA A 161 11.37 -12.44 7.27
C ALA A 161 10.06 -12.31 8.09
N ALA A 162 9.40 -11.14 8.03
CA ALA A 162 8.12 -10.92 8.70
C ALA A 162 6.95 -11.69 8.06
N GLU A 163 6.98 -11.86 6.74
CA GLU A 163 6.01 -12.66 5.99
C GLU A 163 6.18 -14.15 6.25
N ASP A 164 7.42 -14.65 6.35
CA ASP A 164 7.69 -16.06 6.67
C ASP A 164 7.12 -16.45 8.05
N GLU A 165 7.26 -15.59 9.05
CA GLU A 165 6.63 -15.79 10.37
C GLU A 165 5.10 -15.88 10.25
N MET A 166 4.49 -14.98 9.46
CA MET A 166 3.04 -14.94 9.28
C MET A 166 2.51 -16.14 8.49
N PHE A 167 3.25 -16.55 7.45
CA PHE A 167 2.91 -17.67 6.59
C PHE A 167 3.47 -19.00 7.09
N SER A 168 4.12 -19.05 8.26
CA SER A 168 4.62 -20.29 8.88
C SER A 168 3.53 -21.35 9.07
N ARG A 169 2.26 -20.95 9.12
CA ARG A 169 1.08 -21.84 9.17
C ARG A 169 0.62 -22.36 7.81
N LEU A 170 1.07 -21.74 6.71
CA LEU A 170 0.89 -22.22 5.34
C LEU A 170 2.15 -23.02 4.98
N GLY A 171 1.98 -24.27 4.56
CA GLY A 171 3.11 -25.06 4.05
C GLY A 171 3.78 -24.36 2.86
N VAL A 172 5.03 -24.72 2.55
CA VAL A 172 5.78 -24.12 1.43
C VAL A 172 5.01 -24.25 0.09
N ASP A 173 4.28 -25.34 -0.08
CA ASP A 173 3.46 -25.59 -1.27
C ASP A 173 2.22 -24.66 -1.32
N ASP A 174 1.52 -24.47 -0.20
CA ASP A 174 0.40 -23.53 -0.11
C ASP A 174 0.86 -22.09 -0.39
N GLN A 175 2.03 -21.70 0.13
CA GLN A 175 2.58 -20.38 -0.14
C GLN A 175 2.97 -20.21 -1.62
N ARG A 176 3.51 -21.26 -2.25
CA ARG A 176 3.85 -21.24 -3.69
C ARG A 176 2.57 -21.09 -4.52
N GLU A 177 1.55 -21.86 -4.18
CA GLU A 177 0.28 -21.84 -4.89
C GLU A 177 -0.46 -20.51 -4.70
N LEU A 178 -0.46 -19.96 -3.48
CA LEU A 178 -1.03 -18.65 -3.20
C LEU A 178 -0.35 -17.55 -4.02
N ARG A 179 0.99 -17.54 -4.11
CA ARG A 179 1.73 -16.59 -4.96
C ARG A 179 1.35 -16.72 -6.43
N ARG A 180 1.20 -17.96 -6.92
CA ARG A 180 0.78 -18.23 -8.31
C ARG A 180 -0.63 -17.72 -8.59
N ILE A 181 -1.59 -17.99 -7.71
CA ILE A 181 -2.98 -17.57 -7.87
C ILE A 181 -3.10 -16.04 -7.80
N LEU A 182 -2.46 -15.40 -6.82
CA LEU A 182 -2.47 -13.93 -6.69
C LEU A 182 -1.83 -13.25 -7.91
N GLY A 183 -0.72 -13.79 -8.44
CA GLY A 183 -0.10 -13.27 -9.66
C GLY A 183 -1.08 -13.27 -10.84
N ARG A 184 -1.74 -14.41 -11.10
CA ARG A 184 -2.76 -14.51 -12.15
C ARG A 184 -3.94 -13.55 -11.96
N LEU A 185 -4.36 -13.34 -10.72
CA LEU A 185 -5.44 -12.41 -10.40
C LEU A 185 -5.04 -10.96 -10.69
N ILE A 186 -3.81 -10.57 -10.36
CA ILE A 186 -3.28 -9.23 -10.65
C ILE A 186 -3.17 -9.01 -12.16
N ASP A 187 -2.61 -9.97 -12.90
CA ASP A 187 -2.49 -9.89 -14.36
C ASP A 187 -3.87 -9.70 -15.02
N ALA A 188 -4.85 -10.52 -14.62
CA ALA A 188 -6.22 -10.42 -15.12
C ALA A 188 -6.90 -9.09 -14.75
N ALA A 189 -6.57 -8.49 -13.60
CA ALA A 189 -7.11 -7.19 -13.20
C ALA A 189 -6.50 -6.04 -14.01
N SER A 190 -5.22 -6.14 -14.40
CA SER A 190 -4.52 -5.12 -15.20
C SER A 190 -4.89 -5.14 -16.68
N GLU A 191 -5.36 -6.26 -17.23
CA GLU A 191 -5.84 -6.35 -18.63
C GLU A 191 -7.20 -5.67 -18.87
N ASN A 192 -7.93 -5.31 -17.81
CA ASN A 192 -9.27 -4.73 -17.88
C ASN A 192 -9.28 -3.18 -17.77
N GLU A 193 -8.12 -2.53 -17.83
CA GLU A 193 -7.95 -1.06 -17.88
C GLU A 193 -7.47 -0.58 -19.26
#